data_AF-A0A9N9AR39-F1
#
_entry.id   AF-A0A9N9AR39-F1
#
_cell.length_a   1.000
_cell.length_b   1.000
_cell.length_c   1.000
_cell.angle_alpha   90.00
_cell.angle_beta   90.00
_cell.angle_gamma   90.00
#
_symmetry.space_group_name_H-M   'P 1'
#
loop_
_entity.id
_entity.type
_entity.pdbx_description
1 polymer ?
#
loop_
_entity_poly.entity_id
_entity_poly.type
_entity_poly.pdbx_seq_one_letter_code
_entity_poly.pdbx_strand_id
1 'polypeptide(L)'
;MVASEHIHIPLFALNNPLYTNVRGKILSFTLKKINDQYQKTKHAISREPLPPCTGFFSKTMRLPCAHTISLLENDQALMLHNIHEHWWILEHSPVLEVKENASRVQQATAHVTLDNMINTLPMILQNPREVSTRGRLSGIQHSSVNSTRRDPSGFELVECRE
;
A
#
# COMPACT_ATOMS: atom_id res chain seq x y z
N MET A 1 10.68 8.14 -9.43
CA MET A 1 9.75 7.02 -9.67
C MET A 1 8.89 6.89 -8.42
N VAL A 2 7.69 7.45 -8.42
CA VAL A 2 6.76 7.28 -7.30
C VAL A 2 5.97 6.01 -7.62
N ALA A 3 6.17 4.96 -6.84
CA ALA A 3 5.38 3.74 -6.98
C ALA A 3 3.91 4.11 -6.71
N SER A 4 3.06 3.92 -7.71
CA SER A 4 1.62 4.05 -7.55
C SER A 4 1.15 2.84 -6.74
N GLU A 5 1.21 2.97 -5.41
CA GLU A 5 0.76 1.93 -4.49
C GLU A 5 -0.77 1.89 -4.52
N HIS A 6 -1.32 1.01 -5.34
CA HIS A 6 -2.77 0.82 -5.44
C HIS A 6 -3.30 0.35 -4.09
N ILE A 7 -4.24 1.10 -3.51
CA ILE A 7 -4.95 0.72 -2.29
C ILE A 7 -5.75 -0.55 -2.58
N HIS A 8 -5.21 -1.70 -2.19
CA HIS A 8 -5.87 -2.99 -2.38
C HIS A 8 -6.98 -3.16 -1.34
N ILE A 9 -8.24 -3.08 -1.78
CA ILE A 9 -9.42 -3.32 -0.95
C ILE A 9 -9.68 -4.84 -0.89
N PRO A 10 -9.70 -5.47 0.30
CA PRO A 10 -9.97 -6.90 0.41
C PRO A 10 -11.37 -7.29 -0.11
N LEU A 11 -11.48 -8.46 -0.76
CA LEU A 11 -12.74 -8.96 -1.34
C LEU A 11 -13.90 -9.04 -0.33
N PHE A 12 -13.62 -9.42 0.92
CA PHE A 12 -14.66 -9.49 1.97
C PHE A 12 -15.32 -8.13 2.25
N ALA A 13 -14.60 -7.02 2.04
CA ALA A 13 -15.11 -5.67 2.25
C ALA A 13 -15.95 -5.16 1.08
N LEU A 14 -15.81 -5.78 -0.10
CA LEU A 14 -16.63 -5.47 -1.27
C LEU A 14 -18.00 -6.15 -1.17
N ASN A 15 -18.02 -7.40 -0.68
CA ASN A 15 -19.22 -8.26 -0.69
C ASN A 15 -20.12 -8.10 0.53
N ASN A 16 -19.68 -7.36 1.56
CA ASN A 16 -20.42 -7.23 2.82
C ASN A 16 -20.93 -5.79 3.02
N PRO A 17 -22.25 -5.58 3.20
CA PRO A 17 -22.86 -4.25 3.33
C PRO A 17 -22.32 -3.44 4.52
N LEU A 18 -21.81 -4.14 5.55
CA LEU A 18 -21.21 -3.51 6.72
C LEU A 18 -20.07 -2.54 6.38
N TYR A 19 -19.30 -2.80 5.31
CA TYR A 19 -18.13 -1.99 4.96
C TYR A 19 -18.39 -0.91 3.91
N THR A 20 -19.62 -0.76 3.44
CA THR A 20 -19.97 0.14 2.32
C THR A 20 -19.49 1.58 2.52
N ASN A 21 -19.62 2.12 3.73
CA ASN A 21 -19.27 3.50 4.05
C ASN A 21 -17.77 3.73 4.33
N VAL A 22 -17.03 2.66 4.61
CA VAL A 22 -15.62 2.71 5.07
C VAL A 22 -14.62 2.13 4.07
N ARG A 23 -15.06 1.26 3.14
CA ARG A 23 -14.19 0.69 2.10
C ARG A 23 -13.56 1.80 1.26
N GLY A 24 -12.24 1.71 1.04
CA GLY A 24 -11.47 2.72 0.30
C GLY A 24 -11.20 4.03 1.05
N LYS A 25 -11.81 4.26 2.22
CA LYS A 25 -11.57 5.46 3.05
C LYS A 25 -10.66 5.21 4.25
N ILE A 26 -10.42 3.94 4.57
CA ILE A 26 -9.56 3.51 5.68
C ILE A 26 -8.54 2.50 5.20
N LEU A 27 -7.42 2.39 5.93
CA LEU A 27 -6.33 1.47 5.60
C LEU A 27 -6.83 0.02 5.49
N SER A 28 -6.27 -0.75 4.55
CA SER A 28 -6.63 -2.16 4.37
C SER A 28 -6.34 -3.01 5.60
N PHE A 29 -5.31 -2.65 6.39
CA PHE A 29 -5.03 -3.25 7.69
C PHE A 29 -6.20 -3.06 8.66
N THR A 30 -6.78 -1.87 8.69
CA THR A 30 -7.91 -1.52 9.55
C THR A 30 -9.15 -2.32 9.18
N LEU A 31 -9.45 -2.45 7.88
CA LEU A 31 -10.55 -3.31 7.39
C LEU A 31 -10.39 -4.75 7.87
N LYS A 32 -9.17 -5.30 7.84
CA LYS A 32 -8.89 -6.66 8.36
C LYS A 32 -9.18 -6.75 9.85
N LYS A 33 -8.70 -5.79 10.66
CA LYS A 33 -8.94 -5.77 12.11
C LYS A 33 -10.41 -5.66 12.49
N ILE A 34 -11.18 -4.85 11.77
CA ILE A 34 -12.64 -4.76 11.96
C ILE A 34 -13.30 -6.07 11.58
N ASN A 35 -12.86 -6.70 10.48
CA ASN A 35 -13.38 -8.00 10.07
C ASN A 35 -13.10 -9.09 11.09
N ASP A 36 -11.93 -9.11 11.75
CA ASP A 36 -11.66 -10.04 12.84
C ASP A 36 -12.68 -9.90 13.98
N GLN A 37 -13.07 -8.67 14.32
CA GLN A 37 -14.11 -8.41 15.33
C GLN A 37 -15.49 -8.84 14.85
N TYR A 38 -15.81 -8.63 13.57
CA TYR A 38 -17.06 -9.09 12.95
C TYR A 38 -17.15 -10.63 12.88
N GLN A 39 -16.04 -11.34 12.65
CA GLN A 39 -16.07 -12.81 12.72
C GLN A 39 -16.34 -13.28 14.15
N LYS A 40 -15.80 -12.59 15.17
CA LYS A 40 -16.11 -12.91 16.58
C LYS A 40 -17.60 -12.76 16.90
N THR A 41 -18.28 -11.75 16.35
CA THR A 41 -19.74 -11.63 16.54
C THR A 41 -20.50 -12.77 15.88
N LYS A 42 -20.13 -13.16 14.65
CA LYS A 42 -20.71 -14.33 13.97
C LYS A 42 -20.50 -15.63 14.73
N HIS A 43 -19.30 -15.84 15.25
CA HIS A 43 -18.99 -16.99 16.10
C HIS A 43 -19.80 -16.96 17.40
N ALA A 44 -20.03 -15.76 17.95
CA ALA A 44 -20.76 -15.64 19.21
C ALA A 44 -22.26 -15.93 19.08
N ILE A 45 -22.85 -15.55 17.94
CA ILE A 45 -24.24 -15.89 17.62
C ILE A 45 -24.40 -17.40 17.41
N SER A 46 -23.38 -18.08 16.87
CA SER A 46 -23.48 -19.49 16.47
C SER A 46 -23.01 -20.51 17.50
N ARG A 47 -22.15 -20.14 18.47
CA ARG A 47 -21.53 -21.10 19.41
C ARG A 47 -21.55 -20.66 20.86
N GLU A 48 -20.98 -19.50 21.17
CA GLU A 48 -20.76 -19.06 22.56
C GLU A 48 -20.86 -17.54 22.70
N PRO A 49 -21.62 -17.00 23.67
CA PRO A 49 -21.77 -15.55 23.82
C PRO A 49 -20.41 -14.85 24.04
N LEU A 50 -20.31 -13.60 23.53
CA LEU A 50 -19.09 -12.81 23.74
C LEU A 50 -18.85 -12.60 25.24
N PRO A 51 -17.59 -12.70 25.72
CA PRO A 51 -17.25 -12.32 27.09
C PRO A 51 -17.57 -10.84 27.34
N PRO A 52 -17.68 -10.39 28.60
CA PRO A 52 -17.97 -9.00 28.91
C PRO A 52 -16.97 -8.05 28.24
N CYS A 53 -17.47 -6.94 27.69
CA CYS A 53 -16.64 -5.98 26.98
C CYS A 53 -15.69 -5.27 27.96
N THR A 54 -14.39 -5.47 27.80
CA THR A 54 -13.36 -4.75 28.59
C THR A 54 -13.08 -3.35 28.03
N GLY A 55 -13.60 -3.03 26.85
CA GLY A 55 -13.30 -1.80 26.12
C GLY A 55 -11.83 -1.68 25.67
N PHE A 56 -10.99 -2.69 25.94
CA PHE A 56 -9.56 -2.65 25.66
C PHE A 56 -9.30 -2.40 24.18
N PHE A 57 -10.00 -3.12 23.30
CA PHE A 57 -9.83 -2.98 21.85
C PHE A 57 -10.15 -1.57 21.35
N SER A 58 -11.24 -0.98 21.82
CA SER A 58 -11.62 0.38 21.45
C SER A 58 -10.68 1.44 22.05
N LYS A 59 -10.03 1.16 23.20
CA LYS A 59 -9.03 2.07 23.79
C LYS A 59 -7.68 2.00 23.07
N THR A 60 -7.20 0.79 22.78
CA THR A 60 -5.85 0.57 22.23
C THR A 60 -5.81 0.71 20.72
N MET A 61 -6.76 0.09 20.02
CA MET A 61 -6.84 0.14 18.57
C MET A 61 -7.67 1.32 18.09
N ARG A 62 -8.52 1.92 18.94
CA ARG A 62 -9.46 2.98 18.52
C ARG A 62 -10.32 2.58 17.32
N LEU A 63 -10.81 1.34 17.40
CA LEU A 63 -11.68 0.68 16.45
C LEU A 63 -12.91 0.10 17.18
N PRO A 64 -14.03 -0.12 16.47
CA PRO A 64 -15.20 -0.78 17.04
C PRO A 64 -14.86 -2.21 17.46
N CYS A 65 -15.21 -2.58 18.69
CA CYS A 65 -15.03 -3.95 19.18
C CYS A 65 -16.17 -4.85 18.69
N ALA A 66 -16.03 -6.16 18.88
CA ALA A 66 -17.08 -7.12 18.53
C ALA A 66 -18.45 -6.74 19.13
N HIS A 67 -18.50 -6.25 20.37
CA HIS A 67 -19.76 -5.81 20.99
C HIS A 67 -20.39 -4.64 20.22
N THR A 68 -19.65 -3.58 19.94
CA THR A 68 -20.15 -2.45 19.13
C THR A 68 -20.65 -2.92 17.76
N ILE A 69 -19.96 -3.88 17.16
CA ILE A 69 -20.35 -4.47 15.87
C ILE A 69 -21.61 -5.33 15.99
N SER A 70 -21.81 -6.04 17.10
CA SER A 70 -23.04 -6.81 17.34
C SER A 70 -24.26 -5.93 17.60
N LEU A 71 -24.05 -4.68 18.04
CA LEU A 71 -25.12 -3.69 18.23
C LEU A 71 -25.56 -3.03 16.91
N LEU A 72 -24.75 -3.11 15.86
CA LEU A 72 -25.13 -2.68 14.52
C LEU A 72 -26.09 -3.73 13.97
N GLU A 73 -27.40 -3.49 14.13
CA GLU A 73 -28.47 -4.38 13.69
C GLU A 73 -28.38 -4.70 12.19
N ASN A 74 -28.92 -5.87 11.83
CA ASN A 74 -28.97 -6.46 10.48
C ASN A 74 -29.14 -5.39 9.37
N ASP A 75 -28.04 -5.07 8.68
CA ASP A 75 -27.90 -4.13 7.54
C ASP A 75 -27.45 -2.69 7.86
N GLN A 76 -27.17 -2.34 9.11
CA GLN A 76 -26.49 -1.07 9.37
C GLN A 76 -25.01 -1.14 8.96
N ALA A 77 -24.66 -0.26 8.02
CA ALA A 77 -23.28 -0.06 7.59
C ALA A 77 -22.47 0.63 8.69
N LEU A 78 -21.23 0.19 8.88
CA LEU A 78 -20.29 0.81 9.80
C LEU A 78 -19.97 2.22 9.32
N MET A 79 -20.19 3.23 10.16
CA MET A 79 -19.95 4.61 9.79
C MET A 79 -18.50 5.00 10.02
N LEU A 80 -17.99 5.92 9.19
CA LEU A 80 -16.61 6.39 9.29
C LEU A 80 -16.32 7.06 10.65
N HIS A 81 -17.32 7.71 11.26
CA HIS A 81 -17.19 8.33 12.59
C HIS A 81 -17.00 7.32 13.73
N ASN A 82 -17.31 6.03 13.53
CA ASN A 82 -17.01 4.99 14.52
C ASN A 82 -15.54 4.56 14.51
N ILE A 83 -14.78 5.07 13.54
CA ILE A 83 -13.36 4.79 13.33
C ILE A 83 -12.59 6.08 13.54
N HIS A 84 -11.55 6.03 14.37
CA HIS A 84 -10.73 7.21 14.61
C HIS A 84 -9.97 7.64 13.34
N GLU A 85 -9.85 8.96 13.16
CA GLU A 85 -9.22 9.62 12.00
C GLU A 85 -7.80 9.14 11.65
N HIS A 86 -7.01 8.64 12.61
CA HIS A 86 -5.66 8.15 12.34
C HIS A 86 -5.64 6.87 11.49
N TRP A 87 -6.79 6.19 11.35
CA TRP A 87 -6.96 5.06 10.43
C TRP A 87 -7.48 5.47 9.06
N TRP A 88 -7.91 6.72 8.91
CA TRP A 88 -8.44 7.20 7.64
C TRP A 88 -7.28 7.37 6.67
N ILE A 89 -7.56 7.02 5.42
CA ILE A 89 -6.67 7.38 4.33
C ILE A 89 -6.97 8.86 4.10
N LEU A 90 -6.21 9.73 4.75
CA LEU A 90 -6.21 11.15 4.43
C LEU A 90 -5.82 11.24 2.97
N GLU A 91 -6.77 11.61 2.14
CA GLU A 91 -6.49 12.14 0.82
C GLU A 91 -5.78 13.48 1.08
N HIS A 92 -4.47 13.42 1.37
CA HIS A 92 -3.60 14.57 1.17
C HIS A 92 -3.54 14.81 -0.34
N SER A 93 -4.65 15.27 -0.91
CA SER A 93 -4.57 16.21 -1.99
C SER A 93 -4.16 17.52 -1.32
N PRO A 94 -2.90 17.99 -1.46
CA PRO A 94 -2.71 19.43 -1.37
C PRO A 94 -3.69 20.00 -2.38
N VAL A 95 -4.65 20.77 -1.90
CA VAL A 95 -5.66 21.50 -2.67
C VAL A 95 -5.07 21.89 -4.02
N LEU A 96 -5.28 21.05 -5.03
CA LEU A 96 -5.16 21.47 -6.41
C LEU A 96 -6.46 22.20 -6.63
N GLU A 97 -6.46 23.48 -6.20
CA GLU A 97 -7.33 24.47 -6.78
C GLU A 97 -7.34 24.18 -8.28
N VAL A 98 -8.50 23.79 -8.78
CA VAL A 98 -8.74 23.57 -10.19
C VAL A 98 -8.43 24.89 -10.88
N LYS A 99 -7.17 25.07 -11.29
CA LYS A 99 -6.74 26.15 -12.19
C LYS A 99 -7.23 25.77 -13.58
N GLU A 100 -8.53 25.83 -13.78
CA GLU A 100 -9.20 25.72 -15.08
C GLU A 100 -8.58 26.68 -16.13
N ASN A 101 -7.88 27.73 -15.67
CA ASN A 101 -7.27 28.75 -16.53
C ASN A 101 -5.80 28.47 -16.91
N ALA A 102 -5.12 27.49 -16.32
CA ALA A 102 -3.71 27.19 -16.64
C ALA A 102 -3.54 26.31 -17.90
N SER A 103 -4.58 25.55 -18.25
CA SER A 103 -4.55 24.56 -19.35
C SER A 103 -4.36 25.20 -20.73
N ARG A 104 -5.03 26.32 -21.02
CA ARG A 104 -5.02 26.91 -22.37
C ARG A 104 -3.67 27.54 -22.76
N VAL A 105 -2.99 28.15 -21.80
CA VAL A 105 -1.66 28.75 -22.02
C VAL A 105 -0.62 27.64 -22.19
N GLN A 106 -0.69 26.58 -21.38
CA GLN A 106 0.20 25.44 -21.45
C GLN A 106 0.05 24.66 -22.77
N GLN A 107 -1.19 24.46 -23.24
CA GLN A 107 -1.46 23.83 -24.53
C GLN A 107 -0.88 24.65 -25.69
N ALA A 108 -1.07 25.98 -25.69
CA ALA A 108 -0.52 26.84 -26.74
C ALA A 108 1.02 26.80 -26.77
N THR A 109 1.69 26.83 -25.61
CA THR A 109 3.16 26.69 -25.54
C THR A 109 3.65 25.31 -25.99
N ALA A 110 2.89 24.25 -25.70
CA ALA A 110 3.25 22.90 -26.12
C ALA A 110 3.17 22.75 -27.65
N HIS A 111 2.13 23.30 -28.27
CA HIS A 111 1.98 23.31 -29.73
C HIS A 111 3.13 24.05 -30.43
N VAL A 112 3.50 25.25 -29.94
CA VAL A 112 4.63 26.02 -30.49
C VAL A 112 5.96 25.27 -30.32
N THR A 113 6.15 24.58 -29.19
CA THR A 113 7.37 23.78 -28.96
C THR A 113 7.47 22.61 -29.93
N LEU A 114 6.37 21.91 -30.19
CA LEU A 114 6.32 20.80 -31.14
C LEU A 114 6.58 21.26 -32.58
N ASP A 115 5.98 22.37 -33.01
CA ASP A 115 6.22 22.93 -34.35
C ASP A 115 7.70 23.32 -34.54
N ASN A 116 8.34 23.85 -33.50
CA ASN A 116 9.77 24.14 -33.55
C ASN A 116 10.62 22.87 -33.67
N MET A 117 10.27 21.79 -32.96
CA MET A 117 11.01 20.51 -33.05
C MET A 117 10.85 19.82 -34.42
N ILE A 118 9.70 19.99 -35.08
CA ILE A 118 9.46 19.43 -36.42
C ILE A 118 10.25 20.21 -37.49
N ASN A 119 10.34 21.53 -37.35
CA ASN A 119 10.99 22.40 -38.33
C ASN A 119 12.50 22.58 -38.11
N THR A 120 13.05 22.14 -36.97
CA THR A 120 14.50 22.10 -36.76
C THR A 120 15.14 21.07 -37.69
N LEU A 121 16.11 21.52 -38.49
CA LEU A 121 16.93 20.67 -39.36
C LEU A 121 17.42 19.43 -38.59
N PRO A 122 17.36 18.23 -39.20
CA PRO A 122 17.71 17.00 -38.51
C PRO A 122 19.17 17.06 -38.05
N MET A 123 19.35 17.00 -36.73
CA MET A 123 20.67 16.84 -36.13
C MET A 123 21.21 15.47 -36.54
N ILE A 124 22.24 15.43 -37.37
CA ILE A 124 22.88 14.19 -37.80
C ILE A 124 23.57 13.58 -36.57
N LEU A 125 22.94 12.57 -35.97
CA LEU A 125 23.49 11.82 -34.85
C LEU A 125 24.59 10.89 -35.38
N GLN A 126 25.85 11.25 -35.17
CA GLN A 126 26.97 10.37 -35.47
C GLN A 126 27.03 9.23 -34.44
N ASN A 127 27.32 8.01 -34.89
CA ASN A 127 27.49 6.87 -34.00
C ASN A 127 28.57 7.19 -32.94
N PRO A 128 28.27 7.03 -31.65
CA PRO A 128 29.22 7.33 -30.60
C PRO A 128 30.43 6.40 -30.74
N ARG A 129 31.62 6.95 -30.51
CA ARG A 129 32.86 6.18 -30.54
C ARG A 129 32.84 5.17 -29.38
N GLU A 130 32.76 3.89 -29.70
CA GLU A 130 32.89 2.82 -28.71
C GLU A 130 34.29 2.88 -28.09
N VAL A 131 34.37 3.42 -26.86
CA VAL A 131 35.57 3.34 -26.04
C VAL A 131 35.41 2.13 -25.16
N SER A 132 36.08 1.04 -25.52
CA SER A 132 36.20 -0.12 -24.63
C SER A 132 36.99 0.30 -23.40
N THR A 133 36.27 0.54 -22.30
CA THR A 133 36.90 0.71 -20.99
C THR A 133 37.62 -0.60 -20.66
N ARG A 134 38.83 -0.53 -20.12
CA ARG A 134 39.57 -1.69 -19.61
C ARG A 134 38.83 -2.30 -18.41
N GLY A 135 37.75 -3.01 -18.70
CA GLY A 135 37.05 -3.86 -17.75
C GLY A 135 37.87 -5.09 -17.44
N ARG A 136 37.30 -5.93 -16.58
CA ARG A 136 37.85 -7.20 -16.10
C ARG A 136 38.49 -8.00 -17.24
N LEU A 137 39.77 -8.33 -17.08
CA LEU A 137 40.49 -9.23 -17.98
C LEU A 137 39.71 -10.54 -18.13
N SER A 138 39.30 -10.85 -19.36
CA SER A 138 38.75 -12.15 -19.72
C SER A 138 39.79 -13.23 -19.43
N GLY A 139 39.48 -14.18 -18.54
CA GLY A 139 40.35 -15.33 -18.26
C GLY A 139 40.49 -15.72 -16.78
N ILE A 140 39.98 -14.94 -15.83
CA ILE A 140 40.05 -15.32 -14.41
C ILE A 140 38.87 -16.25 -14.08
N GLN A 141 39.13 -17.56 -13.99
CA GLN A 141 38.22 -18.52 -13.39
C GLN A 141 38.15 -18.27 -11.88
N HIS A 142 36.94 -18.07 -11.35
CA HIS A 142 36.72 -18.03 -9.91
C HIS A 142 36.84 -19.44 -9.36
N SER A 143 37.80 -19.66 -8.46
CA SER A 143 37.71 -20.74 -7.50
C SER A 143 36.39 -20.55 -6.73
N SER A 144 35.54 -21.58 -6.72
CA SER A 144 34.20 -21.59 -6.16
C SER A 144 34.20 -21.55 -4.63
N VAL A 145 34.84 -20.55 -4.03
CA VAL A 145 34.71 -20.27 -2.61
C VAL A 145 33.67 -19.17 -2.49
N ASN A 146 32.45 -19.57 -2.13
CA ASN A 146 31.31 -18.68 -1.93
C ASN A 146 31.67 -17.59 -0.91
N SER A 147 32.07 -16.42 -1.43
CA SER A 147 32.40 -15.21 -0.67
C SER A 147 31.21 -14.64 0.12
N THR A 148 30.03 -15.24 0.02
CA THR A 148 28.77 -14.81 0.64
C THR A 148 28.38 -15.63 1.87
N ARG A 149 29.20 -16.60 2.30
CA ARG A 149 28.88 -17.38 3.49
C ARG A 149 29.05 -16.51 4.74
N ARG A 150 27.96 -16.29 5.48
CA ARG A 150 27.98 -15.59 6.77
C ARG A 150 28.50 -16.51 7.85
N ASP A 151 29.15 -15.93 8.84
CA ASP A 151 29.52 -16.67 10.05
C ASP A 151 28.24 -17.09 10.79
N PRO A 152 28.11 -18.38 11.14
CA PRO A 152 26.93 -18.88 11.82
C PRO A 152 26.83 -18.30 13.24
N SER A 153 25.59 -18.04 13.66
CA SER A 153 25.30 -17.52 15.00
C SER A 153 25.49 -18.60 16.07
N GLY A 154 25.80 -18.20 17.31
CA GLY A 154 25.97 -19.14 18.43
C GLY A 154 24.73 -20.00 18.72
N PHE A 155 23.54 -19.59 18.27
CA PHE A 155 22.32 -20.38 18.37
C PHE A 155 22.27 -21.56 17.40
N GLU A 156 22.91 -21.46 16.23
CA GLU A 156 22.95 -22.54 15.22
C GLU A 156 23.89 -23.68 15.64
N LEU A 157 24.83 -23.43 16.55
CA LEU A 157 25.77 -24.45 17.04
C LEU A 157 25.16 -25.37 18.11
N VAL A 158 24.05 -24.97 18.73
CA VAL A 158 23.41 -25.73 19.82
C VAL A 158 22.60 -26.91 19.29
N GLU A 159 22.08 -26.82 18.06
CA GLU A 159 21.22 -27.85 17.44
C GLU A 159 22.00 -29.06 16.86
N CYS A 160 23.34 -29.07 16.90
CA CYS A 160 24.17 -30.16 16.37
C CYS A 160 24.76 -31.10 17.43
N ARG A 161 24.31 -31.03 18.70
CA ARG A 161 24.70 -32.00 19.73
C ARG A 161 23.53 -32.94 20.04
N GLU A 162 23.45 -34.01 19.27
CA GLU A 162 22.90 -35.31 19.69
C GLU A 162 23.97 -36.40 19.47
#